data_AF-A0A944H9D0-F1
#
_entry.id   AF-A0A944H9D0-F1
#
_cell.length_a   1.000
_cell.length_b   1.000
_cell.length_c   1.000
_cell.angle_alpha   90.00
_cell.angle_beta   90.00
_cell.angle_gamma   90.00
#
_symmetry.space_group_name_H-M   'P 1'
#
loop_
_entity.id
_entity.type
_entity.pdbx_description
1 polymer ?
#
loop_
_entity_poly.entity_id
_entity_poly.type
_entity_poly.pdbx_seq_one_letter_code
_entity_poly.pdbx_strand_id
1 'polypeptide(L)'
;MEPILRPTLIPDWIAAILLVSLILMVVSKERFGYRFSVFMSLISNTKYILVFNKKQGFIHPFQLIWHGFAILNCSLFLYLNKKQIAVIFQNSDLLSLSFTNIILGITAFVLLKQLAQLIHGSFFNSLKMMQEFLFKKSSYFNYASLIFFVSNIISLFLLADSMLLFIISLACVLSITLIGWLVILRNRQKYITDQFFYFILYLCALEIAPFLVIGSVL
;
A
#
# COMPACT_ATOMS: atom_id res chain seq x y z
N MET A 1 3.55 -1.48 45.16
CA MET A 1 3.21 -1.99 43.82
C MET A 1 4.53 -2.14 43.09
N GLU A 2 5.02 -3.37 42.97
CA GLU A 2 6.19 -3.64 42.15
C GLU A 2 5.83 -3.32 40.69
N PRO A 3 6.61 -2.50 39.97
CA PRO A 3 6.37 -2.27 38.57
C PRO A 3 6.52 -3.61 37.86
N ILE A 4 5.42 -4.08 37.26
CA ILE A 4 5.42 -5.25 36.38
C ILE A 4 6.23 -4.85 35.15
N LEU A 5 7.55 -5.08 35.20
CA LEU A 5 8.43 -4.97 34.04
C LEU A 5 7.96 -6.01 33.03
N ARG A 6 7.20 -5.57 32.02
CA ARG A 6 6.99 -6.37 30.80
C ARG A 6 8.37 -6.49 30.14
N PRO A 7 9.02 -7.67 30.12
CA PRO A 7 10.24 -7.85 29.36
C PRO A 7 9.83 -8.26 27.95
N THR A 8 8.98 -7.47 27.30
CA THR A 8 8.84 -7.58 25.85
C THR A 8 10.00 -6.77 25.30
N LEU A 9 11.16 -7.42 25.15
CA LEU A 9 12.31 -6.86 24.46
C LEU A 9 11.83 -6.55 23.03
N ILE A 10 11.35 -5.32 22.81
CA ILE A 10 11.04 -4.83 21.48
C ILE A 10 12.37 -4.90 20.73
N PRO A 11 12.46 -5.67 19.64
CA PRO A 11 13.71 -5.74 18.90
C PRO A 11 14.05 -4.33 18.39
N ASP A 12 15.24 -3.84 18.74
CA ASP A 12 15.67 -2.45 18.46
C ASP A 12 15.50 -2.06 16.99
N TRP A 13 15.67 -3.04 16.09
CA TRP A 13 15.51 -2.85 14.65
C TRP A 13 14.05 -2.57 14.22
N ILE A 14 13.03 -3.10 14.92
CA ILE A 14 11.62 -2.80 14.63
C ILE A 14 11.30 -1.36 15.02
N ALA A 15 11.79 -0.94 16.19
CA ALA A 15 11.65 0.44 16.65
C ALA A 15 12.34 1.42 15.69
N ALA A 16 13.53 1.05 15.16
CA ALA A 16 14.23 1.84 14.16
C ALA A 16 13.41 2.02 12.86
N ILE A 17 12.75 0.97 12.36
CA ILE A 17 11.90 1.09 11.16
C ILE A 17 10.70 2.00 11.41
N LEU A 18 10.05 1.90 12.57
CA LEU A 18 8.96 2.80 12.96
C LEU A 18 9.45 4.25 13.02
N LEU A 19 10.62 4.49 13.59
CA LEU A 19 11.24 5.82 13.66
C LEU A 19 11.53 6.36 12.24
N VAL A 20 12.12 5.55 11.35
CA VAL A 20 12.35 5.92 9.95
C VAL A 20 11.03 6.29 9.26
N SER A 21 9.96 5.52 9.48
CA SER A 21 8.65 5.83 8.90
C SER A 21 8.07 7.15 9.42
N LEU A 22 8.29 7.48 10.69
CA LEU A 22 7.90 8.76 11.28
C LEU A 22 8.71 9.93 10.69
N ILE A 23 10.02 9.76 10.50
CA ILE A 23 10.87 10.74 9.82
C ILE A 23 10.36 11.01 8.40
N LEU A 24 10.03 9.96 7.63
CA LEU A 24 9.49 10.11 6.27
C LEU A 24 8.21 10.95 6.27
N MET A 25 7.31 10.71 7.24
CA MET A 25 6.08 11.47 7.38
C MET A 25 6.36 12.95 7.68
N VAL A 26 7.26 13.25 8.62
CA VAL A 26 7.64 14.63 8.98
C VAL A 26 8.30 15.36 7.81
N VAL A 27 9.26 14.72 7.13
CA VAL A 27 9.94 15.29 5.95
C VAL A 27 8.93 15.62 4.85
N SER A 28 7.91 14.78 4.64
CA SER A 28 6.88 15.03 3.65
C SER A 28 6.02 16.26 3.98
N LYS A 29 5.74 16.50 5.27
CA LYS A 29 4.98 17.65 5.76
C LYS A 29 5.80 18.94 5.62
N GLU A 30 7.07 18.92 6.00
CA GLU A 30 7.97 20.08 5.94
C GLU A 30 8.24 20.53 4.50
N ARG A 31 8.60 19.59 3.61
CA ARG A 31 8.96 19.94 2.23
C ARG A 31 7.75 20.21 1.33
N PHE A 32 6.60 19.61 1.61
CA PHE A 32 5.43 19.64 0.72
C PHE A 32 4.12 19.92 1.46
N GLY A 33 4.12 20.85 2.43
CA GLY A 33 2.99 21.11 3.33
C GLY A 33 1.62 21.27 2.66
N TYR A 34 1.53 22.03 1.56
CA TYR A 34 0.27 22.17 0.81
C TYR A 34 -0.23 20.82 0.25
N ARG A 35 0.67 20.02 -0.35
CA ARG A 35 0.29 18.71 -0.90
C ARG A 35 -0.04 17.72 0.19
N PHE A 36 0.70 17.74 1.28
CA PHE A 36 0.43 16.92 2.46
C PHE A 36 -0.97 17.19 3.01
N SER A 37 -1.35 18.46 3.18
CA SER A 37 -2.69 18.82 3.66
C SER A 37 -3.80 18.32 2.74
N VAL A 38 -3.62 18.46 1.43
CA VAL A 38 -4.60 17.96 0.44
C VAL A 38 -4.61 16.43 0.38
N PHE A 39 -3.45 15.78 0.56
CA PHE A 39 -3.31 14.32 0.63
C PHE A 39 -3.96 13.72 1.88
N MET A 40 -3.83 14.36 3.05
CA MET A 40 -4.53 13.90 4.27
C MET A 40 -6.06 14.01 4.14
N SER A 41 -6.56 14.86 3.24
CA SER A 41 -7.99 14.99 2.95
C SER A 41 -8.52 14.04 1.87
N LEU A 42 -7.71 13.09 1.38
CA LEU A 42 -8.01 12.30 0.17
C LEU A 42 -9.27 11.43 0.26
N ILE A 43 -9.63 10.97 1.47
CA ILE A 43 -10.87 10.22 1.71
C ILE A 43 -12.10 11.15 1.64
N SER A 44 -11.98 12.36 2.18
CA SER A 44 -13.10 13.31 2.24
C SER A 44 -13.27 14.08 0.93
N ASN A 45 -12.19 14.31 0.18
CA ASN A 45 -12.23 15.14 -1.01
C ASN A 45 -11.29 14.61 -2.11
N THR A 46 -11.87 14.29 -3.27
CA THR A 46 -11.13 13.86 -4.46
C THR A 46 -10.32 14.99 -5.11
N LYS A 47 -10.30 16.19 -4.51
CA LYS A 47 -9.51 17.35 -4.92
C LYS A 47 -8.04 17.03 -5.18
N TYR A 48 -7.39 16.19 -4.34
CA TYR A 48 -6.00 15.79 -4.57
C TYR A 48 -5.81 15.18 -5.96
N ILE A 49 -6.69 14.24 -6.30
CA ILE A 49 -6.66 13.52 -7.56
C ILE A 49 -7.00 14.45 -8.72
N LEU A 50 -7.97 15.35 -8.55
CA LEU A 50 -8.37 16.25 -9.63
C LEU A 50 -7.33 17.35 -9.92
N VAL A 51 -6.64 17.85 -8.89
CA VAL A 51 -5.67 18.95 -8.99
C VAL A 51 -4.30 18.46 -9.46
N PHE A 52 -3.79 17.36 -8.92
CA PHE A 52 -2.42 16.92 -9.19
C PHE A 52 -2.29 15.99 -10.41
N ASN A 53 -3.36 15.28 -10.79
CA ASN A 53 -3.37 14.43 -11.99
C ASN A 53 -3.23 15.23 -13.30
N LYS A 54 -3.57 16.52 -13.32
CA LYS A 54 -3.51 17.37 -14.53
C LYS A 54 -2.17 18.07 -14.75
N LYS A 55 -1.35 18.26 -13.71
CA LYS A 55 -0.19 19.16 -13.78
C LYS A 55 1.16 18.48 -13.56
N GLN A 56 1.21 17.32 -12.89
CA GLN A 56 2.49 16.72 -12.50
C GLN A 56 2.40 15.18 -12.55
N GLY A 57 3.31 14.57 -13.31
CA GLY A 57 3.34 13.14 -13.54
C GLY A 57 3.55 12.29 -12.28
N PHE A 58 3.37 10.98 -12.43
CA PHE A 58 3.53 9.95 -11.40
C PHE A 58 4.85 10.05 -10.60
N ILE A 59 5.92 10.51 -11.24
CA ILE A 59 7.28 10.58 -10.69
C ILE A 59 7.52 11.93 -9.99
N HIS A 60 6.75 12.20 -8.93
CA HIS A 60 7.00 13.36 -8.07
C HIS A 60 7.67 12.90 -6.76
N PRO A 61 8.67 13.63 -6.23
CA PRO A 61 9.37 13.24 -4.99
C PRO A 61 8.44 12.99 -3.81
N PHE A 62 7.35 13.75 -3.69
CA PHE A 62 6.30 13.50 -2.70
C PHE A 62 5.69 12.09 -2.80
N GLN A 63 5.32 11.67 -4.02
CA GLN A 63 4.74 10.34 -4.24
C GLN A 63 5.74 9.24 -3.89
N LEU A 64 7.01 9.45 -4.23
CA LEU A 64 8.10 8.51 -3.97
C LEU A 64 8.35 8.32 -2.46
N ILE A 65 8.37 9.42 -1.69
CA ILE A 65 8.48 9.38 -0.21
C ILE A 65 7.33 8.56 0.39
N TRP A 66 6.10 8.86 -0.02
CA TRP A 66 4.91 8.15 0.47
C TRP A 66 4.85 6.70 0.02
N HIS A 67 5.38 6.40 -1.16
CA HIS A 67 5.47 5.03 -1.64
C HIS A 67 6.48 4.21 -0.83
N GLY A 68 7.64 4.79 -0.50
CA GLY A 68 8.61 4.18 0.40
C GLY A 68 8.04 3.95 1.80
N PHE A 69 7.32 4.94 2.35
CA PHE A 69 6.59 4.81 3.61
C PHE A 69 5.58 3.64 3.57
N ALA A 70 4.84 3.51 2.48
CA ALA A 70 3.84 2.46 2.32
C ALA A 70 4.47 1.05 2.27
N ILE A 71 5.56 0.90 1.51
CA ILE A 71 6.30 -0.36 1.40
C ILE A 71 6.87 -0.77 2.77
N LEU A 72 7.51 0.16 3.48
CA LEU A 72 8.09 -0.11 4.81
C LEU A 72 7.03 -0.58 5.80
N ASN A 73 5.92 0.16 5.91
CA ASN A 73 4.86 -0.16 6.86
C ASN A 73 4.09 -1.42 6.51
N CYS A 74 3.85 -1.67 5.22
CA CYS A 74 3.23 -2.91 4.75
C CYS A 74 4.12 -4.12 5.08
N SER A 75 5.43 -4.02 4.80
CA SER A 75 6.39 -5.08 5.11
C SER A 75 6.46 -5.39 6.60
N LEU A 76 6.49 -4.34 7.43
CA LEU A 76 6.53 -4.48 8.88
C LEU A 76 5.22 -5.07 9.42
N PHE A 77 4.07 -4.67 8.86
CA PHE A 77 2.78 -5.22 9.22
C PHE A 77 2.68 -6.73 8.93
N LEU A 78 3.12 -7.17 7.74
CA LEU A 78 3.16 -8.60 7.40
C LEU A 78 4.12 -9.38 8.30
N TYR A 79 5.28 -8.81 8.63
CA TYR A 79 6.24 -9.46 9.52
C TYR A 79 5.69 -9.63 10.94
N LEU A 80 5.09 -8.58 11.51
CA LEU A 80 4.49 -8.63 12.85
C LEU A 80 3.32 -9.62 12.90
N ASN A 81 2.56 -9.74 11.82
CA ASN A 81 1.37 -10.60 11.77
C ASN A 81 1.61 -11.96 11.09
N LYS A 82 2.88 -12.38 10.92
CA LYS A 82 3.21 -13.61 10.19
C LYS A 82 2.62 -14.88 10.81
N LYS A 83 2.45 -14.90 12.14
CA LYS A 83 1.85 -16.04 12.85
C LYS A 83 0.37 -16.18 12.48
N GLN A 84 -0.35 -15.07 12.46
CA GLN A 84 -1.78 -15.00 12.10
C GLN A 84 -1.96 -15.40 10.65
N ILE A 85 -1.08 -14.91 9.76
CA ILE A 85 -1.07 -15.28 8.34
C ILE A 85 -0.81 -16.79 8.17
N ALA A 86 0.18 -17.35 8.85
CA ALA A 86 0.49 -18.79 8.80
C ALA A 86 -0.70 -19.67 9.24
N VAL A 87 -1.46 -19.23 10.25
CA VAL A 87 -2.68 -19.92 10.70
C VAL A 87 -3.78 -19.88 9.63
N ILE A 88 -3.98 -18.73 8.97
CA ILE A 88 -5.00 -18.56 7.94
C ILE A 88 -4.71 -19.41 6.70
N PHE A 89 -3.45 -19.44 6.26
CA PHE A 89 -3.04 -20.16 5.07
C PHE A 89 -2.60 -21.61 5.33
N GLN A 90 -2.64 -22.07 6.59
CA GLN A 90 -2.18 -23.39 7.01
C GLN A 90 -0.76 -23.73 6.53
N ASN A 91 0.09 -22.71 6.39
CA ASN A 91 1.44 -22.85 5.84
C ASN A 91 2.47 -22.39 6.87
N SER A 92 3.12 -23.37 7.50
CA SER A 92 4.13 -23.16 8.54
C SER A 92 5.42 -22.53 8.02
N ASP A 93 5.72 -22.65 6.72
CA ASP A 93 6.98 -22.15 6.14
C ASP A 93 7.06 -20.62 6.21
N LEU A 94 5.91 -19.96 6.22
CA LEU A 94 5.78 -18.50 6.40
C LEU A 94 6.38 -17.98 7.71
N LEU A 95 6.48 -18.84 8.75
CA LEU A 95 7.07 -18.46 10.04
C LEU A 95 8.60 -18.23 9.94
N SER A 96 9.25 -18.96 9.02
CA SER A 96 10.70 -18.91 8.80
C SER A 96 11.16 -17.68 8.02
N LEU A 97 10.22 -16.95 7.39
CA LEU A 97 10.53 -15.78 6.58
C LEU A 97 11.12 -14.64 7.44
N SER A 98 12.30 -14.19 7.02
CA SER A 98 12.97 -13.02 7.57
C SER A 98 12.34 -11.73 7.03
N PHE A 99 12.45 -10.65 7.81
CA PHE A 99 11.95 -9.33 7.39
C PHE A 99 12.56 -8.87 6.06
N THR A 100 13.85 -9.13 5.84
CA THR A 100 14.55 -8.83 4.59
C THR A 100 13.94 -9.51 3.38
N ASN A 101 13.50 -10.77 3.51
CA ASN A 101 12.84 -11.47 2.41
C ASN A 101 11.47 -10.88 2.11
N ILE A 102 10.72 -10.50 3.16
CA ILE A 102 9.40 -9.90 3.02
C ILE A 102 9.48 -8.54 2.32
N ILE A 103 10.37 -7.64 2.76
CA ILE A 103 10.51 -6.32 2.16
C ILE A 103 11.02 -6.41 0.71
N LEU A 104 11.97 -7.31 0.42
CA LEU A 104 12.42 -7.56 -0.95
C LEU A 104 11.30 -8.12 -1.83
N GLY A 105 10.51 -9.06 -1.33
CA GLY A 105 9.36 -9.60 -2.05
C GLY A 105 8.32 -8.54 -2.38
N ILE A 106 7.94 -7.72 -1.40
CA ILE A 106 6.95 -6.64 -1.60
C ILE A 106 7.48 -5.58 -2.55
N THR A 107 8.72 -5.11 -2.36
CA THR A 107 9.33 -4.11 -3.26
C THR A 107 9.40 -4.63 -4.69
N ALA A 108 9.91 -5.85 -4.90
CA ALA A 108 9.99 -6.46 -6.22
C ALA A 108 8.60 -6.60 -6.86
N PHE A 109 7.62 -7.12 -6.12
CA PHE A 109 6.25 -7.25 -6.61
C PHE A 109 5.64 -5.91 -7.04
N VAL A 110 5.80 -4.88 -6.21
CA VAL A 110 5.26 -3.54 -6.48
C VAL A 110 5.95 -2.90 -7.68
N LEU A 111 7.28 -2.99 -7.78
CA LEU A 111 8.05 -2.42 -8.89
C LEU A 111 7.76 -3.15 -10.20
N LEU A 112 7.82 -4.49 -10.21
CA LEU A 112 7.52 -5.30 -11.40
C LEU A 112 6.11 -5.02 -11.90
N LYS A 113 5.13 -4.93 -10.99
CA LYS A 113 3.75 -4.60 -11.35
C LYS A 113 3.66 -3.22 -12.00
N GLN A 114 4.30 -2.20 -11.43
CA GLN A 114 4.29 -0.84 -11.98
C GLN A 114 4.97 -0.77 -13.35
N LEU A 115 6.11 -1.43 -13.52
CA LEU A 115 6.83 -1.49 -14.79
C LEU A 115 6.00 -2.17 -15.88
N ALA A 116 5.39 -3.31 -15.56
CA ALA A 116 4.50 -4.01 -16.49
C ALA A 116 3.30 -3.14 -16.90
N GLN A 117 2.72 -2.37 -15.98
CA GLN A 117 1.62 -1.42 -16.28
C GLN A 117 2.06 -0.30 -17.23
N LEU A 118 3.27 0.24 -17.04
CA LEU A 118 3.83 1.28 -17.91
C LEU A 118 4.15 0.75 -19.31
N ILE A 119 4.74 -0.45 -19.40
CA ILE A 119 5.05 -1.13 -20.66
C ILE A 119 3.77 -1.35 -21.46
N HIS A 120 2.71 -1.87 -20.82
CA HIS A 120 1.41 -2.07 -21.47
C HIS A 120 0.85 -0.74 -21.98
N GLY A 121 0.91 0.32 -21.19
CA GLY A 121 0.50 1.66 -21.62
C GLY A 121 1.25 2.17 -22.86
N SER A 122 2.54 1.80 -23.01
CA SER A 122 3.36 2.16 -24.16
C SER A 122 2.90 1.47 -25.44
N PHE A 123 2.62 0.17 -25.37
CA PHE A 123 2.19 -0.60 -26.54
C PHE A 123 0.85 -0.12 -27.10
N PHE A 124 -0.06 0.32 -26.24
CA PHE A 124 -1.40 0.76 -26.65
C PHE A 124 -1.54 2.27 -26.88
N ASN A 125 -0.42 3.00 -26.94
CA ASN A 125 -0.37 4.46 -27.11
C ASN A 125 -1.26 5.22 -26.09
N SER A 126 -1.48 4.62 -24.91
CA SER A 126 -2.36 5.09 -23.84
C SER A 126 -1.58 5.40 -22.56
N LEU A 127 -0.26 5.64 -22.69
CA LEU A 127 0.67 5.92 -21.59
C LEU A 127 0.17 6.95 -20.60
N LYS A 128 -0.36 8.08 -21.07
CA LYS A 128 -0.88 9.14 -20.19
C LYS A 128 -2.02 8.62 -19.33
N MET A 129 -2.95 7.87 -19.91
CA MET A 129 -4.07 7.28 -19.18
C MET A 129 -3.54 6.28 -18.13
N MET A 130 -2.66 5.36 -18.52
CA MET A 130 -2.08 4.40 -17.58
C MET A 130 -1.33 5.07 -16.43
N GLN A 131 -0.55 6.12 -16.70
CA GLN A 131 0.14 6.89 -15.65
C GLN A 131 -0.83 7.57 -14.68
N GLU A 132 -1.94 8.11 -15.18
CA GLU A 132 -2.98 8.68 -14.31
C GLU A 132 -3.68 7.62 -13.45
N PHE A 133 -3.96 6.45 -14.03
CA PHE A 133 -4.54 5.32 -13.29
C PHE A 133 -3.59 4.83 -12.20
N LEU A 134 -2.31 4.65 -12.54
CA LEU A 134 -1.24 4.28 -11.61
C LEU A 134 -1.11 5.29 -10.47
N PHE A 135 -1.12 6.59 -10.79
CA PHE A 135 -1.02 7.66 -9.79
C PHE A 135 -2.18 7.64 -8.80
N LYS A 136 -3.41 7.51 -9.29
CA LYS A 136 -4.60 7.46 -8.43
C LYS A 136 -4.58 6.25 -7.52
N LYS A 137 -4.33 5.07 -8.09
CA LYS A 137 -4.27 3.80 -7.35
C LYS A 137 -3.17 3.83 -6.28
N SER A 138 -1.95 4.24 -6.66
CA SER A 138 -0.82 4.37 -5.75
C SER A 138 -1.12 5.36 -4.63
N SER A 139 -1.79 6.48 -4.92
CA SER A 139 -2.15 7.48 -3.90
C SER A 139 -3.12 6.95 -2.85
N TYR A 140 -4.16 6.21 -3.24
CA TYR A 140 -5.09 5.59 -2.29
C TYR A 140 -4.40 4.51 -1.43
N PHE A 141 -3.53 3.69 -2.03
CA PHE A 141 -2.77 2.69 -1.28
C PHE A 141 -1.77 3.34 -0.30
N ASN A 142 -1.04 4.35 -0.77
CA ASN A 142 -0.13 5.11 0.08
C ASN A 142 -0.88 5.78 1.24
N TYR A 143 -2.08 6.30 1.01
CA TYR A 143 -2.92 6.83 2.08
C TYR A 143 -3.32 5.72 3.07
N ALA A 144 -3.81 4.59 2.56
CA ALA A 144 -4.21 3.45 3.39
C ALA A 144 -3.06 2.90 4.25
N SER A 145 -1.80 3.07 3.81
CA SER A 145 -0.64 2.65 4.59
C SER A 145 -0.46 3.38 5.94
N LEU A 146 -1.13 4.52 6.14
CA LEU A 146 -1.23 5.15 7.46
C LEU A 146 -1.89 4.22 8.49
N ILE A 147 -2.85 3.40 8.06
CA ILE A 147 -3.48 2.41 8.94
C ILE A 147 -2.49 1.30 9.28
N PHE A 148 -1.66 0.87 8.33
CA PHE A 148 -0.58 -0.08 8.64
C PHE A 148 0.36 0.48 9.69
N PHE A 149 0.77 1.75 9.57
CA PHE A 149 1.62 2.40 10.57
C PHE A 149 0.98 2.43 11.97
N VAL A 150 -0.29 2.86 12.07
CA VAL A 150 -1.02 2.87 13.35
C VAL A 150 -1.19 1.46 13.91
N SER A 151 -1.54 0.50 13.06
CA SER A 151 -1.69 -0.91 13.42
C SER A 151 -0.38 -1.50 13.96
N ASN A 152 0.75 -1.18 13.32
CA ASN A 152 2.08 -1.61 13.75
C ASN A 152 2.42 -1.09 15.16
N ILE A 153 2.12 0.19 15.45
CA ILE A 153 2.33 0.77 16.78
C ILE A 153 1.46 0.04 17.83
N ILE A 154 0.17 -0.15 17.55
CA ILE A 154 -0.74 -0.78 18.51
C ILE A 154 -0.35 -2.25 18.74
N SER A 155 0.03 -2.97 17.70
CA SER A 155 0.49 -4.36 17.78
C SER A 155 1.76 -4.49 18.63
N LEU A 156 2.68 -3.53 18.50
CA LEU A 156 3.96 -3.55 19.22
C LEU A 156 3.84 -3.16 20.70
N PHE A 157 3.03 -2.15 21.02
CA PHE A 157 2.98 -1.57 22.38
C PHE A 157 1.76 -2.00 23.21
N LEU A 158 0.60 -2.24 22.58
CA LEU A 158 -0.65 -2.52 23.31
C LEU A 158 -1.04 -4.01 23.24
N LEU A 159 -1.30 -4.52 22.03
CA LEU A 159 -1.89 -5.84 21.79
C LEU A 159 -1.04 -6.71 20.86
N ALA A 160 0.05 -7.25 21.42
CA ALA A 160 0.88 -8.23 20.73
C ALA A 160 0.07 -9.46 20.30
N ASP A 161 0.30 -9.90 19.06
CA ASP A 161 -0.28 -11.10 18.45
C ASP A 161 -1.83 -11.19 18.39
N SER A 162 -2.55 -10.06 18.45
CA SER A 162 -4.01 -10.07 18.41
C SER A 162 -4.61 -10.27 17.01
N MET A 163 -5.32 -11.39 16.81
CA MET A 163 -6.00 -11.70 15.54
C MET A 163 -7.07 -10.65 15.15
N LEU A 164 -7.77 -10.09 16.14
CA LEU A 164 -8.77 -9.03 15.91
C LEU A 164 -8.15 -7.78 15.29
N LEU A 165 -6.99 -7.34 15.79
CA LEU A 165 -6.29 -6.17 15.28
C LEU A 165 -5.81 -6.39 13.83
N PHE A 166 -5.30 -7.59 13.55
CA PHE A 166 -4.94 -8.00 12.19
C PHE A 166 -6.13 -7.89 11.24
N ILE A 167 -7.28 -8.47 11.59
CA ILE A 167 -8.47 -8.47 10.72
C ILE A 167 -9.02 -7.05 10.53
N ILE A 168 -9.14 -6.26 11.59
CA ILE A 168 -9.68 -4.89 11.52
C ILE A 168 -8.80 -3.99 10.66
N SER A 169 -7.47 -4.04 10.86
CA SER A 169 -6.54 -3.22 10.08
C SER A 169 -6.54 -3.62 8.61
N LEU A 170 -6.57 -4.92 8.30
CA LEU A 170 -6.65 -5.42 6.93
C LEU A 170 -7.98 -5.02 6.27
N ALA A 171 -9.11 -5.16 6.96
CA ALA A 171 -10.42 -4.73 6.46
C ALA A 171 -10.48 -3.22 6.18
N CYS A 172 -9.88 -2.40 7.03
CA CYS A 172 -9.84 -0.94 6.85
C CYS A 172 -8.97 -0.52 5.66
N VAL A 173 -7.82 -1.18 5.46
CA VAL A 173 -6.98 -0.93 4.27
C VAL A 173 -7.69 -1.36 2.98
N LEU A 174 -8.34 -2.52 2.99
CA LEU A 174 -9.12 -3.01 1.86
C LEU A 174 -10.28 -2.07 1.52
N SER A 175 -11.01 -1.54 2.51
CA SER A 175 -12.12 -0.63 2.24
C SER A 175 -11.66 0.68 1.59
N ILE A 176 -10.58 1.31 2.06
CA ILE A 176 -10.04 2.54 1.46
C ILE A 176 -9.55 2.30 0.03
N THR A 177 -8.84 1.20 -0.19
CA THR A 177 -8.35 0.85 -1.53
C THR A 177 -9.51 0.56 -2.48
N LEU A 178 -10.56 -0.14 -2.03
CA LEU A 178 -11.79 -0.38 -2.80
C LEU A 178 -12.53 0.93 -3.13
N ILE A 179 -12.64 1.86 -2.18
CA ILE A 179 -13.21 3.19 -2.44
C ILE A 179 -12.41 3.91 -3.53
N GLY A 180 -11.08 3.83 -3.48
CA GLY A 180 -10.21 4.38 -4.51
C GLY A 180 -10.50 3.82 -5.90
N TRP A 181 -10.70 2.50 -5.99
CA TRP A 181 -11.12 1.81 -7.21
C TRP A 181 -12.48 2.31 -7.74
N LEU A 182 -13.49 2.37 -6.86
CA LEU A 182 -14.83 2.82 -7.23
C LEU A 182 -14.82 4.26 -7.77
N VAL A 183 -14.06 5.15 -7.14
CA VAL A 183 -13.90 6.54 -7.60
C VAL A 183 -13.22 6.62 -8.97
N ILE A 184 -12.19 5.80 -9.20
CA ILE A 184 -11.50 5.73 -10.49
C ILE A 184 -12.46 5.26 -11.61
N LEU A 185 -13.22 4.19 -11.35
CA LEU A 185 -14.19 3.64 -12.30
C LEU A 185 -15.30 4.65 -12.62
N ARG A 186 -15.87 5.28 -11.60
CA ARG A 186 -16.96 6.26 -11.77
C ARG A 186 -16.54 7.50 -12.56
N ASN A 187 -15.32 8.01 -12.33
CA ASN A 187 -14.82 9.20 -13.04
C ASN A 187 -14.44 8.95 -14.51
N ARG A 188 -14.25 7.69 -14.93
CA ARG A 188 -13.78 7.32 -16.28
C ARG A 188 -14.79 6.48 -17.07
N GLN A 189 -16.04 6.39 -16.61
CA GLN A 189 -17.08 5.52 -17.18
C GLN A 189 -17.29 5.72 -18.70
N LYS A 190 -17.28 6.97 -19.20
CA LYS A 190 -17.44 7.27 -20.65
C LYS A 190 -16.28 6.80 -21.54
N TYR A 191 -15.08 6.61 -20.99
CA TYR A 191 -13.90 6.18 -21.75
C TYR A 191 -13.74 4.65 -21.69
N ILE A 192 -14.13 4.05 -20.55
CA ILE A 192 -14.19 2.60 -20.38
C ILE A 192 -15.21 1.99 -21.34
N THR A 193 -16.30 2.69 -21.67
CA THR A 193 -17.28 2.20 -22.64
C THR A 193 -16.77 2.16 -24.08
N ASP A 194 -15.89 3.08 -24.48
CA ASP A 194 -15.34 3.12 -25.85
C ASP A 194 -14.24 2.06 -26.09
N GLN A 195 -13.52 1.66 -25.04
CA GLN A 195 -12.45 0.63 -25.12
C GLN A 195 -12.60 -0.47 -24.06
N PHE A 196 -13.84 -0.93 -23.86
CA PHE A 196 -14.21 -1.85 -22.77
C PHE A 196 -13.42 -3.17 -22.78
N PHE A 197 -13.17 -3.71 -23.98
CA PHE A 197 -12.47 -4.99 -24.13
C PHE A 197 -10.99 -4.89 -23.72
N TYR A 198 -10.32 -3.78 -24.06
CA TYR A 198 -8.93 -3.52 -23.65
C TYR A 198 -8.80 -3.31 -22.14
N PHE A 199 -9.80 -2.66 -21.52
CA PHE A 199 -9.84 -2.50 -20.07
C PHE A 199 -9.96 -3.84 -19.34
N ILE A 200 -10.82 -4.74 -19.82
CA ILE A 200 -10.96 -6.09 -19.24
C ILE A 200 -9.68 -6.90 -19.42
N LEU A 201 -9.08 -6.89 -20.61
CA LEU A 201 -7.84 -7.63 -20.86
C LEU A 201 -6.72 -7.18 -19.92
N TYR A 202 -6.59 -5.87 -19.70
CA TYR A 202 -5.66 -5.29 -18.73
C TYR A 202 -5.94 -5.76 -17.30
N LEU A 203 -7.20 -5.69 -16.85
CA LEU A 203 -7.61 -6.06 -15.49
C LEU A 203 -7.35 -7.55 -15.23
N CYS A 204 -7.67 -8.40 -16.19
CA CYS A 204 -7.42 -9.84 -16.12
C CYS A 204 -5.92 -10.17 -16.13
N ALA A 205 -5.15 -9.63 -17.08
CA ALA A 205 -3.76 -10.04 -17.29
C ALA A 205 -2.79 -9.51 -16.23
N LEU A 206 -2.99 -8.27 -15.77
CA LEU A 206 -1.99 -7.58 -14.96
C LEU A 206 -2.41 -7.36 -13.52
N GLU A 207 -3.70 -7.56 -13.23
CA GLU A 207 -4.26 -7.29 -11.92
C GLU A 207 -4.78 -8.54 -11.24
N ILE A 208 -5.58 -9.36 -11.93
CA ILE A 208 -6.16 -10.60 -11.38
C ILE A 208 -5.20 -11.78 -11.51
N ALA A 209 -4.52 -11.93 -12.67
CA ALA A 209 -3.63 -13.06 -12.91
C ALA A 209 -2.51 -13.23 -11.86
N PRO A 210 -1.82 -12.18 -11.36
CA PRO A 210 -0.81 -12.35 -10.32
C PRO A 210 -1.38 -12.90 -9.01
N PHE A 211 -2.60 -12.53 -8.64
CA PHE A 211 -3.26 -13.07 -7.44
C PHE A 211 -3.67 -14.53 -7.63
N LEU A 212 -4.10 -14.91 -8.84
CA LEU A 212 -4.42 -16.30 -9.19
C LEU A 212 -3.18 -17.20 -9.16
N VAL A 213 -2.06 -16.73 -9.68
CA VAL A 213 -0.79 -17.47 -9.64
C VAL A 213 -0.33 -17.68 -8.20
N ILE A 214 -0.36 -16.63 -7.36
CA ILE A 214 -0.02 -16.76 -5.93
C ILE A 214 -0.96 -17.76 -5.24
N GLY A 215 -2.27 -17.70 -5.48
CA GLY A 215 -3.23 -18.63 -4.89
C GLY A 215 -3.12 -20.08 -5.38
N SER A 216 -2.50 -20.32 -6.54
CA SER A 216 -2.26 -21.67 -7.07
C SER A 216 -0.95 -22.30 -6.59
N VAL A 217 0.01 -21.46 -6.16
CA VAL A 217 1.34 -21.88 -5.69
C VAL A 217 1.36 -22.05 -4.17
N LEU A 218 0.38 -21.47 -3.47
CA LEU A 218 0.20 -21.58 -2.01
C LEU A 218 -0.73 -22.75 -1.67
#